data_AF-A0A7X7FBG9-F1
#
_entry.id   AF-A0A7X7FBG9-F1
#
_cell.length_a   1.000
_cell.length_b   1.000
_cell.length_c   1.000
_cell.angle_alpha   90.00
_cell.angle_beta   90.00
_cell.angle_gamma   90.00
#
_symmetry.space_group_name_H-M   'P 1'
#
loop_
_entity.id
_entity.type
_entity.pdbx_description
1 polymer ?
#
loop_
_entity_poly.entity_id
_entity_poly.type
_entity_poly.pdbx_seq_one_letter_code
_entity_poly.pdbx_strand_id
1 'polypeptide(L)'
;MKIDIHLSLYGEKFSPALLKLRTGLALTETNEVGDSVSTKRFSNGQLPYGSATLRLHDPTDEYGPQIEALISAMETNIDAIRQSGAEDLVLWIVAYSESDEQCNLELSPIEMGKLSSMGVSVAISVHDMN
;
A
#
# COMPACT_ATOMS: atom_id res chain seq x y z
N MET A 1 17.27 2.19 -12.98
CA MET A 1 16.08 2.46 -12.13
C MET A 1 15.36 1.19 -11.68
N LYS A 2 15.11 1.01 -10.38
CA LYS A 2 14.22 -0.02 -9.79
C LYS A 2 13.01 0.67 -9.16
N ILE A 3 11.81 0.15 -9.35
CA ILE A 3 10.59 0.69 -8.74
C ILE A 3 9.95 -0.37 -7.86
N ASP A 4 9.54 0.01 -6.66
CA ASP A 4 8.71 -0.76 -5.76
C ASP A 4 7.36 -0.09 -5.60
N ILE A 5 6.28 -0.81 -5.94
CA ILE A 5 4.91 -0.28 -5.87
C ILE A 5 4.09 -1.17 -4.95
N HIS A 6 3.43 -0.56 -3.99
CA HIS A 6 2.58 -1.28 -3.06
C HIS A 6 1.50 -0.38 -2.47
N LEU A 7 0.44 -1.01 -1.98
CA LEU A 7 -0.58 -0.33 -1.21
C LEU A 7 -0.39 -0.62 0.27
N SER A 8 -0.30 0.43 1.07
CA SER A 8 -0.33 0.31 2.52
C SER A 8 -1.72 0.66 3.04
N LEU A 9 -2.23 -0.19 3.92
CA LEU A 9 -3.55 -0.10 4.54
C LEU A 9 -3.35 0.05 6.05
N TYR A 10 -3.98 1.04 6.67
CA TYR A 10 -3.92 1.27 8.12
C TYR A 10 -5.28 1.67 8.69
N GLY A 11 -5.49 1.41 9.97
CA GLY A 11 -6.63 1.94 10.72
C GLY A 11 -6.66 1.47 12.17
N GLU A 12 -7.28 2.25 13.06
CA GLU A 12 -7.32 1.94 14.51
C GLU A 12 -8.03 0.62 14.82
N LYS A 13 -8.93 0.20 13.92
CA LYS A 13 -9.70 -1.06 14.02
C LYS A 13 -9.45 -1.98 12.84
N PHE A 14 -8.42 -1.71 12.04
CA PHE A 14 -8.13 -2.51 10.87
C PHE A 14 -7.71 -3.92 11.26
N SER A 15 -8.31 -4.93 10.64
CA SER A 15 -7.88 -6.33 10.77
C SER A 15 -7.49 -6.91 9.40
N PRO A 16 -6.18 -7.05 9.13
CA PRO A 16 -5.68 -7.73 7.94
C PRO A 16 -6.21 -9.15 7.77
N ALA A 17 -6.34 -9.92 8.86
CA ALA A 17 -6.87 -11.28 8.81
C ALA A 17 -8.32 -11.30 8.32
N LEU A 18 -9.15 -10.35 8.78
CA LEU A 18 -10.53 -10.21 8.33
C LEU A 18 -10.60 -9.83 6.85
N LEU A 19 -9.75 -8.90 6.40
CA LEU A 19 -9.69 -8.51 5.00
C LEU A 19 -9.31 -9.70 4.10
N LYS A 20 -8.27 -10.44 4.49
CA LYS A 20 -7.82 -11.65 3.78
C LYS A 20 -8.92 -12.70 3.69
N LEU A 21 -9.65 -12.92 4.79
CA LEU A 21 -10.78 -13.86 4.81
C LEU A 21 -11.91 -13.45 3.85
N ARG A 22 -12.19 -12.14 3.74
CA ARG A 22 -13.28 -11.62 2.91
C ARG A 22 -12.97 -11.59 1.41
N THR A 23 -11.71 -11.32 1.07
CA THR A 23 -11.33 -10.97 -0.32
C THR A 23 -10.40 -11.99 -0.96
N GLY A 24 -9.73 -12.82 -0.16
CA GLY A 24 -8.66 -13.70 -0.64
C GLY A 24 -7.38 -12.96 -1.04
N LEU A 25 -7.29 -11.64 -0.83
CA LEU A 25 -6.10 -10.85 -1.16
C LEU A 25 -4.87 -11.38 -0.42
N ALA A 26 -3.76 -11.49 -1.15
CA ALA A 26 -2.46 -11.84 -0.59
C ALA A 26 -1.84 -10.61 0.08
N LEU A 27 -2.03 -10.49 1.38
CA LEU A 27 -1.44 -9.43 2.20
C LEU A 27 -0.08 -9.86 2.75
N THR A 28 0.82 -8.89 2.86
CA THR A 28 2.16 -8.99 3.44
C THR A 28 2.32 -7.94 4.55
N GLU A 29 3.38 -8.07 5.38
CA GLU A 29 3.68 -7.11 6.44
C GLU A 29 2.46 -6.77 7.33
N THR A 30 1.69 -7.81 7.65
CA THR A 30 0.44 -7.67 8.39
C THR A 30 0.70 -7.53 9.88
N ASN A 31 0.05 -6.57 10.52
CA ASN A 31 -0.03 -6.43 11.96
C ASN A 31 -1.49 -6.26 12.38
N GLU A 32 -1.91 -6.97 13.41
CA GLU A 32 -3.22 -6.78 14.05
C GLU A 32 -3.11 -5.74 15.17
N VAL A 33 -4.26 -5.12 15.49
CA VAL A 33 -4.38 -4.25 16.66
C VAL A 33 -4.02 -5.06 17.92
N GLY A 34 -3.10 -4.53 18.73
CA GLY A 34 -2.65 -5.17 19.97
C GLY A 34 -1.44 -6.10 19.81
N ASP A 35 -0.94 -6.30 18.58
CA ASP A 35 0.27 -7.08 18.35
C ASP A 35 1.45 -6.50 19.12
N SER A 36 2.27 -7.38 19.72
CA SER A 36 3.43 -6.98 20.50
C SER A 36 4.54 -6.47 19.60
N VAL A 37 5.09 -5.31 19.92
CA VAL A 37 6.27 -4.77 19.22
C VAL A 37 7.48 -4.75 20.13
N SER A 38 8.62 -5.10 19.56
CA SER A 38 9.92 -5.07 20.23
C SER A 38 10.39 -3.65 20.59
N THR A 39 9.82 -2.64 19.94
CA THR A 39 10.21 -1.25 20.14
C THR A 39 9.43 -0.62 21.30
N LYS A 40 10.12 0.13 22.17
CA LYS A 40 9.48 0.95 23.22
C LYS A 40 8.75 2.19 22.65
N ARG A 41 8.46 2.20 21.35
CA ARG A 41 7.81 3.33 20.66
C ARG A 41 6.40 3.54 21.22
N PHE A 42 5.70 2.47 21.59
CA PHE A 42 4.39 2.53 22.21
C PHE A 42 4.49 2.19 23.70
N SER A 43 3.80 2.98 24.53
CA SER A 43 3.91 2.95 25.99
C SER A 43 3.53 1.60 26.62
N ASN A 44 2.62 0.86 25.98
CA ASN A 44 2.20 -0.49 26.37
C ASN A 44 2.94 -1.60 25.61
N GLY A 45 3.86 -1.26 24.69
CA GLY A 45 4.56 -2.23 23.85
C GLY A 45 3.65 -2.94 22.82
N GLN A 46 2.46 -2.41 22.55
CA GLN A 46 1.51 -2.97 21.59
C GLN A 46 1.20 -1.98 20.47
N LEU A 47 0.86 -2.50 19.30
CA LEU A 47 0.41 -1.67 18.18
C LEU A 47 -1.01 -1.14 18.43
N PRO A 48 -1.24 0.18 18.33
CA PRO A 48 -2.57 0.76 18.52
C PRO A 48 -3.44 0.72 17.25
N TYR A 49 -2.94 0.15 16.16
CA TYR A 49 -3.61 0.06 14.87
C TYR A 49 -3.27 -1.26 14.18
N GLY A 50 -4.12 -1.67 13.25
CA GLY A 50 -3.78 -2.72 12.30
C GLY A 50 -3.12 -2.14 11.05
N SER A 51 -2.28 -2.94 10.39
CA SER A 51 -1.66 -2.55 9.13
C SER A 51 -1.45 -3.73 8.20
N ALA A 52 -1.43 -3.47 6.90
CA ALA A 52 -1.01 -4.46 5.91
C ALA A 52 -0.46 -3.79 4.66
N THR A 53 0.40 -4.53 3.96
CA THR A 53 0.92 -4.17 2.65
C THR A 53 0.34 -5.12 1.60
N LEU A 54 -0.36 -4.58 0.60
CA LEU A 54 -0.81 -5.29 -0.59
C LEU A 54 0.21 -5.08 -1.71
N ARG A 55 0.77 -6.18 -2.19
CA ARG A 55 1.66 -6.25 -3.35
C ARG A 55 1.05 -7.22 -4.34
N LEU A 56 0.98 -6.81 -5.61
CA LEU A 56 0.66 -7.73 -6.69
C LEU A 56 1.99 -8.18 -7.28
N HIS A 57 2.22 -9.49 -7.31
CA HIS A 57 3.36 -10.05 -8.01
C HIS A 57 3.07 -9.98 -9.51
N ASP A 58 3.46 -8.88 -10.15
CA ASP A 58 3.48 -8.80 -11.59
C ASP A 58 4.84 -9.32 -12.11
N PRO A 59 4.87 -10.27 -13.05
CA PRO A 59 6.11 -10.70 -13.70
C PRO A 59 6.73 -9.63 -14.61
N THR A 60 6.02 -8.54 -14.89
CA THR A 60 6.54 -7.41 -15.68
C THR A 60 7.19 -6.38 -14.76
N ASP A 61 8.44 -6.03 -15.02
CA ASP A 61 9.16 -4.95 -14.33
C ASP A 61 8.61 -3.54 -14.71
N GLU A 62 7.44 -3.46 -15.35
CA GLU A 62 6.81 -2.23 -15.80
C GLU A 62 5.85 -1.67 -14.73
N TYR A 63 6.03 -0.40 -14.36
CA TYR A 63 5.28 0.21 -13.25
C TYR A 63 3.81 0.52 -13.59
N GLY A 64 3.50 0.87 -14.84
CA GLY A 64 2.14 1.23 -15.27
C GLY A 64 1.15 0.08 -15.05
N PRO A 65 1.39 -1.11 -15.64
CA PRO A 65 0.54 -2.29 -15.42
C PRO A 65 0.36 -2.65 -13.94
N GLN A 66 1.42 -2.50 -13.12
CA GLN A 66 1.35 -2.75 -11.68
C GLN A 66 0.39 -1.76 -10.96
N ILE A 67 0.45 -0.47 -11.29
CA ILE A 67 -0.46 0.55 -10.75
C ILE A 67 -1.90 0.24 -11.16
N GLU A 68 -2.14 -0.06 -12.44
CA GLU A 68 -3.48 -0.41 -12.94
C GLU A 68 -4.05 -1.66 -12.25
N ALA A 69 -3.21 -2.69 -12.05
CA ALA A 69 -3.61 -3.90 -11.35
C ALA A 69 -3.96 -3.64 -9.88
N LEU A 70 -3.18 -2.81 -9.17
CA LEU A 70 -3.47 -2.41 -7.80
C LEU A 70 -4.77 -1.59 -7.72
N ILE A 71 -4.97 -0.64 -8.64
CA ILE A 71 -6.21 0.13 -8.73
C ILE A 71 -7.41 -0.80 -8.95
N SER A 72 -7.32 -1.74 -9.89
CA SER A 72 -8.39 -2.69 -10.19
C SER A 72 -8.71 -3.59 -8.98
N ALA A 73 -7.69 -4.07 -8.28
CA ALA A 73 -7.86 -4.84 -7.05
C ALA A 73 -8.56 -4.01 -5.95
N MET A 74 -8.22 -2.73 -5.83
CA MET A 74 -8.87 -1.80 -4.90
C MET A 74 -10.31 -1.53 -5.29
N GLU A 75 -10.60 -1.20 -6.55
CA GLU A 75 -11.96 -0.94 -7.05
C GLU A 75 -12.88 -2.13 -6.75
N THR A 76 -12.37 -3.35 -6.90
CA THR A 76 -13.12 -4.59 -6.63
C THR A 76 -13.39 -4.80 -5.14
N ASN A 77 -12.49 -4.36 -4.25
CA ASN A 77 -12.49 -4.75 -2.84
C ASN A 77 -12.66 -3.57 -1.86
N ILE A 78 -12.86 -2.34 -2.34
CA ILE A 78 -12.81 -1.13 -1.49
C ILE A 78 -13.79 -1.19 -0.31
N ASP A 79 -15.01 -1.69 -0.53
CA ASP A 79 -15.99 -1.84 0.54
C ASP A 79 -15.52 -2.85 1.60
N ALA A 80 -14.98 -3.99 1.17
CA ALA A 80 -14.45 -4.99 2.08
C ALA A 80 -13.23 -4.48 2.85
N ILE A 81 -12.38 -3.65 2.22
CA ILE A 81 -11.24 -2.97 2.85
C ILE A 81 -11.74 -2.05 3.97
N ARG A 82 -12.70 -1.17 3.67
CA ARG A 82 -13.28 -0.25 4.66
C ARG A 82 -14.02 -0.96 5.78
N GLN A 83 -14.84 -1.96 5.45
CA GLN A 83 -15.55 -2.79 6.44
C GLN A 83 -14.59 -3.61 7.31
N SER A 84 -13.34 -3.80 6.89
CA SER A 84 -12.31 -4.46 7.70
C SER A 84 -11.59 -3.50 8.62
N GLY A 85 -11.95 -2.20 8.60
CA GLY A 85 -11.46 -1.18 9.51
C GLY A 85 -10.30 -0.34 8.96
N ALA A 86 -9.96 -0.45 7.66
CA ALA A 86 -8.94 0.39 7.06
C ALA A 86 -9.47 1.81 6.81
N GLU A 87 -8.74 2.79 7.33
CA GLU A 87 -9.06 4.23 7.33
C GLU A 87 -8.11 5.00 6.42
N ASP A 88 -6.83 4.63 6.43
CA ASP A 88 -5.81 5.21 5.57
C ASP A 88 -5.36 4.21 4.51
N LEU A 89 -5.41 4.66 3.26
CA LEU A 89 -5.01 3.90 2.09
C LEU A 89 -3.97 4.72 1.34
N VAL A 90 -2.76 4.18 1.17
CA VAL A 90 -1.66 4.90 0.50
C VAL A 90 -1.05 4.02 -0.57
N LEU A 91 -1.09 4.48 -1.82
CA LEU A 91 -0.28 3.92 -2.90
C LEU A 91 1.13 4.49 -2.78
N TRP A 92 2.09 3.63 -2.46
CA TRP A 92 3.50 3.97 -2.46
C TRP A 92 4.13 3.63 -3.80
N ILE A 93 4.85 4.59 -4.36
CA ILE A 93 5.75 4.40 -5.50
C ILE A 93 7.15 4.77 -5.01
N VAL A 94 7.97 3.76 -4.78
CA VAL A 94 9.34 3.94 -4.29
C VAL A 94 10.31 3.67 -5.44
N ALA A 95 10.93 4.72 -5.96
CA ALA A 95 11.90 4.62 -7.04
C ALA A 95 13.33 4.69 -6.51
N TYR A 96 14.17 3.82 -7.04
CA TYR A 96 15.61 3.77 -6.78
C TYR A 96 16.34 4.04 -8.09
N SER A 97 17.05 5.15 -8.15
CA SER A 97 17.74 5.66 -9.33
C SER A 97 19.23 5.70 -9.08
N GLU A 98 20.06 5.47 -10.10
CA GLU A 98 21.48 5.82 -10.03
C GLU A 98 21.63 7.35 -10.07
N SER A 99 22.73 7.87 -9.51
CA SER A 99 23.03 9.29 -9.55
C SER A 99 23.14 9.77 -11.00
N ASP A 100 22.57 10.95 -11.27
CA ASP A 100 22.46 11.59 -12.59
C ASP A 100 21.44 10.99 -13.60
N GLU A 101 20.69 9.94 -13.25
CA GLU A 101 19.54 9.48 -14.06
C GLU A 101 18.27 10.32 -13.79
N GLN A 102 17.51 10.65 -14.84
CA GLN A 102 16.18 11.25 -14.67
C GLN A 102 15.18 10.18 -14.20
N CYS A 103 14.50 10.44 -13.09
CA CYS A 103 13.41 9.61 -12.59
C CYS A 103 12.06 10.31 -12.81
N ASN A 104 11.47 10.10 -13.99
CA ASN A 104 10.14 10.60 -14.31
C ASN A 104 9.11 9.50 -14.03
N LEU A 105 8.15 9.80 -13.16
CA LEU A 105 7.00 8.96 -12.85
C LEU A 105 5.74 9.74 -13.17
N GLU A 106 4.84 9.14 -13.93
CA GLU A 106 3.58 9.75 -14.32
C GLU A 106 2.42 8.82 -13.94
N LEU A 107 1.38 9.42 -13.35
CA LEU A 107 0.05 8.80 -13.27
C LEU A 107 -0.87 9.60 -14.18
N SER A 108 -1.62 8.89 -15.01
CA SER A 108 -2.62 9.49 -15.86
C SER A 108 -3.74 10.15 -15.04
N PRO A 109 -4.47 11.13 -15.62
CA PRO A 109 -5.65 11.71 -14.97
C PRO A 109 -6.72 10.68 -14.59
N ILE A 110 -6.82 9.58 -15.35
CA ILE A 110 -7.78 8.51 -15.09
C ILE A 110 -7.39 7.74 -13.82
N GLU A 111 -6.12 7.34 -13.69
CA GLU A 111 -5.62 6.64 -12.51
C GLU A 111 -5.74 7.53 -11.26
N MET A 112 -5.33 8.79 -11.37
CA MET A 112 -5.47 9.78 -10.29
C MET A 112 -6.94 9.96 -9.87
N GLY A 113 -7.87 10.01 -10.83
CA GLY A 113 -9.30 10.12 -10.56
C GLY A 113 -9.86 8.92 -9.80
N LYS A 114 -9.44 7.70 -10.17
CA LYS A 114 -9.83 6.46 -9.48
C LYS A 114 -9.28 6.37 -8.07
N LEU A 115 -7.99 6.69 -7.89
CA LEU A 115 -7.36 6.71 -6.55
C LEU A 115 -8.06 7.73 -5.65
N SER A 116 -8.33 8.93 -6.18
CA SER A 116 -9.03 9.98 -5.44
C SER A 116 -10.46 9.59 -5.05
N SER A 117 -11.22 8.91 -5.93
CA SER A 117 -12.60 8.52 -5.63
C SER A 117 -12.69 7.44 -4.55
N MET A 118 -11.66 6.60 -4.42
CA MET A 118 -11.53 5.60 -3.35
C MET A 118 -10.94 6.17 -2.05
N GLY A 119 -10.54 7.44 -2.05
CA GLY A 119 -9.86 8.07 -0.91
C GLY A 119 -8.47 7.49 -0.67
N VAL A 120 -7.76 7.13 -1.74
CA VAL A 120 -6.38 6.62 -1.70
C VAL A 120 -5.41 7.79 -1.93
N SER A 121 -4.49 7.98 -0.99
CA SER A 121 -3.39 8.93 -1.15
C SER A 121 -2.29 8.33 -2.02
N VAL A 122 -1.55 9.17 -2.74
CA VAL A 122 -0.36 8.75 -3.49
C VAL A 122 0.87 9.33 -2.79
N ALA A 123 1.82 8.46 -2.46
CA ALA A 123 3.09 8.84 -1.88
C ALA A 123 4.23 8.35 -2.80
N ILE A 124 5.10 9.27 -3.20
CA ILE A 124 6.24 8.98 -4.05
C ILE A 124 7.50 9.23 -3.24
N SER A 125 8.36 8.22 -3.16
CA SER A 125 9.69 8.33 -2.55
C SER A 125 10.74 8.00 -3.59
N VAL A 126 11.75 8.86 -3.72
CA VAL A 126 12.86 8.67 -4.66
C VAL A 126 14.15 8.60 -3.87
N HIS A 127 14.90 7.53 -4.09
CA HIS A 127 16.18 7.27 -3.44
C HIS A 127 17.30 7.20 -4.48
N ASP A 128 18.39 7.89 -4.17
CA ASP A 128 19.65 7.76 -4.91
C ASP A 128 20.40 6.51 -4.43
N MET A 129 20.85 5.68 -5.38
CA MET A 129 21.66 4.49 -5.16
C MET A 129 23.15 4.80 -5.35
N ASN A 130 23.69 5.73 -4.54
CA ASN A 130 25.14 5.93 -4.45
C ASN A 130 25.83 4.82 -3.64
#